data_AF-A0A930MYT8-F1
#
_entry.id   AF-A0A930MYT8-F1
#
_cell.length_a   1.000
_cell.length_b   1.000
_cell.length_c   1.000
_cell.angle_alpha   90.00
_cell.angle_beta   90.00
_cell.angle_gamma   90.00
#
_symmetry.space_group_name_H-M   'P 1'
#
loop_
_entity.id
_entity.type
_entity.pdbx_description
1 polymer ?
#
loop_
_entity_poly.entity_id
_entity_poly.type
_entity_poly.pdbx_seq_one_letter_code
_entity_poly.pdbx_strand_id
1 'polypeptide(L)'
;MKKKLLLIACITALAAIFLLPFAQSAMGKTDFIREVLAKNDGFAAEGSGTTGGAAAVEDNIFRVTNRQEFIAALGNRKNTEPRILMIYGTIDFDTDADGKHLTKEDYMAEGYDFQQYLDAYAPHSTAPKSRKEEQEEKRKQSQKNQEKNIMVHVPANTTIIGIEDAKLKGVDLVLDADNMIIRNIMFESPYDDFPSWDPNDGPEGNWNSQYDSITIRGGTHIWIDHCHFEDGTQPTETYFHREYEHRDGLVDITNQADDITISYNVFERHNKTILI
;
A
#
# COMPACT_ATOMS: atom_id res chain seq x y z
N MET A 1 56.36 -80.72 27.58
CA MET A 1 56.39 -79.74 26.47
C MET A 1 54.97 -79.21 26.29
N LYS A 2 54.62 -78.03 26.83
CA LYS A 2 54.51 -76.73 26.11
C LYS A 2 53.55 -76.84 24.91
N LYS A 3 52.33 -76.27 24.87
CA LYS A 3 51.99 -74.82 24.78
C LYS A 3 50.45 -74.65 24.85
N LYS A 4 49.94 -73.72 25.68
CA LYS A 4 49.29 -72.41 25.32
C LYS A 4 47.89 -72.53 24.66
N LEU A 5 46.82 -72.13 25.35
CA LEU A 5 46.22 -70.78 25.42
C LEU A 5 45.29 -70.49 24.22
N LEU A 6 43.98 -70.30 24.45
CA LEU A 6 43.36 -68.97 24.32
C LEU A 6 41.90 -68.97 24.83
N LEU A 7 41.63 -68.03 25.74
CA LEU A 7 40.32 -67.50 26.10
C LEU A 7 39.81 -66.64 24.93
N ILE A 8 38.54 -66.77 24.55
CA ILE A 8 37.80 -65.69 23.89
C ILE A 8 36.47 -65.53 24.62
N ALA A 9 36.41 -64.48 25.42
CA ALA A 9 35.19 -63.93 25.98
C ALA A 9 34.51 -63.10 24.87
N CYS A 10 33.27 -63.44 24.50
CA CYS A 10 32.43 -62.56 23.71
C CYS A 10 31.43 -61.90 24.66
N ILE A 11 31.80 -60.70 25.11
CA ILE A 11 30.89 -59.72 25.69
C ILE A 11 30.09 -59.14 24.53
N THR A 12 28.86 -59.60 24.34
CA THR A 12 27.90 -58.91 23.46
C THR A 12 27.27 -57.77 24.25
N ALA A 13 27.77 -56.57 24.02
CA ALA A 13 27.19 -55.34 24.52
C ALA A 13 25.76 -55.19 23.98
N LEU A 14 24.78 -55.16 24.89
CA LEU A 14 23.41 -54.74 24.58
C LEU A 14 23.46 -53.24 24.25
N ALA A 15 23.43 -52.89 22.97
CA ALA A 15 23.23 -51.52 22.53
C ALA A 15 21.78 -51.13 22.85
N ALA A 16 21.59 -50.42 23.97
CA ALA A 16 20.35 -49.73 24.26
C ALA A 16 20.16 -48.63 23.22
N ILE A 17 19.33 -48.90 22.22
CA ILE A 17 18.85 -47.88 21.28
C ILE A 17 17.94 -46.96 22.09
N PHE A 18 18.50 -45.85 22.56
CA PHE A 18 17.72 -44.70 23.01
C PHE A 18 16.97 -44.16 21.79
N LEU A 19 15.72 -44.60 21.62
CA LEU A 19 14.72 -43.89 20.84
C LEU A 19 14.41 -42.60 21.62
N LEU A 20 15.26 -41.60 21.42
CA LEU A 20 14.87 -40.22 21.71
C LEU A 20 13.65 -39.93 20.83
N PRO A 21 12.48 -39.60 21.39
CA PRO A 21 11.47 -38.96 20.58
C PRO A 21 12.10 -37.64 20.14
N PHE A 22 12.43 -37.52 18.86
CA PHE A 22 12.47 -36.22 18.21
C PHE A 22 11.06 -35.66 18.39
N ALA A 23 10.86 -34.92 19.48
CA ALA A 23 9.93 -33.82 19.43
C ALA A 23 10.46 -32.94 18.31
N GLN A 24 9.96 -33.15 17.09
CA GLN A 24 9.86 -32.06 16.15
C GLN A 24 9.05 -31.02 16.91
N SER A 25 9.74 -30.09 17.56
CA SER A 25 9.19 -28.76 17.65
C SER A 25 8.83 -28.44 16.21
N ALA A 26 7.53 -28.36 15.94
CA ALA A 26 7.09 -27.37 15.00
C ALA A 26 7.69 -26.07 15.56
N MET A 27 8.93 -25.73 15.13
CA MET A 27 9.22 -24.34 14.86
C MET A 27 8.09 -23.97 13.92
N GLY A 28 7.02 -23.46 14.52
CA GLY A 28 5.81 -23.13 13.81
C GLY A 28 6.28 -22.32 12.63
N LYS A 29 5.73 -22.62 11.44
CA LYS A 29 5.65 -21.58 10.43
C LYS A 29 5.30 -20.32 11.21
N THR A 30 6.22 -19.36 11.30
CA THR A 30 5.87 -18.01 11.71
C THR A 30 4.61 -17.75 10.92
N ASP A 31 3.49 -17.59 11.64
CA ASP A 31 2.19 -17.42 11.01
C ASP A 31 2.39 -16.35 9.95
N PHE A 32 2.14 -16.64 8.68
CA PHE A 32 2.61 -15.83 7.54
C PHE A 32 2.23 -14.35 7.71
N ILE A 33 1.10 -14.11 8.37
CA ILE A 33 0.57 -12.79 8.70
C ILE A 33 1.37 -12.04 9.78
N ARG A 34 2.26 -12.72 10.52
CA ARG A 34 3.14 -12.22 11.58
C ARG A 34 4.62 -12.20 11.17
N GLU A 35 4.93 -12.48 9.91
CA GLU A 35 6.29 -12.35 9.41
C GLU A 35 6.78 -10.90 9.51
N VAL A 36 8.07 -10.75 9.84
CA VAL A 36 8.76 -9.46 10.03
C VAL A 36 9.95 -9.38 9.08
N LEU A 37 10.41 -8.17 8.81
CA LEU A 37 11.59 -7.95 7.99
C LEU A 37 12.84 -8.55 8.66
N ALA A 38 13.67 -9.25 7.88
CA ALA A 38 14.88 -9.84 8.41
C ALA A 38 15.93 -8.77 8.74
N LYS A 39 16.76 -9.00 9.77
CA LYS A 39 17.73 -8.03 10.31
C LYS A 39 18.78 -7.47 9.33
N ASN A 40 18.93 -8.05 8.15
CA ASN A 40 19.90 -7.63 7.15
C ASN A 40 19.24 -7.38 5.78
N ASP A 41 17.93 -7.12 5.77
CA ASP A 41 17.14 -6.98 4.55
C ASP A 41 16.78 -5.51 4.30
N GLY A 42 17.76 -4.77 3.76
CA GLY A 42 17.59 -3.36 3.39
C GLY A 42 17.59 -2.37 4.56
N PHE A 43 17.35 -1.10 4.25
CA PHE A 43 17.40 0.00 5.22
C PHE A 43 16.31 -0.09 6.29
N ALA A 44 15.15 -0.68 6.00
CA ALA A 44 14.07 -0.83 6.98
C ALA A 44 14.40 -1.83 8.10
N ALA A 45 15.54 -2.54 8.00
CA ALA A 45 16.06 -3.41 9.04
C ALA A 45 17.00 -2.68 10.03
N GLU A 46 17.38 -1.43 9.75
CA GLU A 46 18.20 -0.61 10.63
C GLU A 46 17.52 -0.37 11.99
N GLY A 47 18.34 -0.13 13.02
CA GLY A 47 17.84 0.22 14.35
C GLY A 47 16.90 -0.83 14.96
N SER A 48 15.63 -0.46 15.16
CA SER A 48 14.58 -1.34 15.68
C SER A 48 14.11 -2.38 14.66
N GLY A 49 14.42 -2.18 13.38
CA GLY A 49 13.90 -2.95 12.25
C GLY A 49 12.40 -2.76 12.05
N THR A 50 11.84 -3.50 11.09
CA THR A 50 10.42 -3.43 10.74
C THR A 50 9.70 -4.72 11.14
N THR A 51 8.78 -4.60 12.08
CA THR A 51 7.98 -5.71 12.63
C THR A 51 6.48 -5.55 12.39
N GLY A 52 6.03 -4.38 11.95
CA GLY A 52 4.63 -4.08 11.68
C GLY A 52 3.72 -4.45 12.85
N GLY A 53 2.66 -5.19 12.53
CA GLY A 53 1.68 -5.70 13.46
C GLY A 53 2.00 -7.08 14.05
N ALA A 54 3.21 -7.63 13.89
CA ALA A 54 3.49 -9.03 14.26
C ALA A 54 3.16 -9.39 15.72
N ALA A 55 3.18 -8.40 16.63
CA ALA A 55 2.81 -8.55 18.04
C ALA A 55 1.31 -8.37 18.33
N ALA A 56 0.45 -8.26 17.32
CA ALA A 56 -0.99 -8.08 17.49
C ALA A 56 -1.60 -9.20 18.34
N VAL A 57 -2.41 -8.83 19.33
CA VAL A 57 -3.29 -9.78 20.02
C VAL A 57 -4.39 -10.25 19.07
N GLU A 58 -5.03 -11.37 19.36
CA GLU A 58 -6.07 -11.97 18.50
C GLU A 58 -7.19 -10.98 18.16
N ASP A 59 -7.61 -10.13 19.10
CA ASP A 59 -8.65 -9.11 18.89
C ASP A 59 -8.22 -8.00 17.91
N ASN A 60 -6.92 -7.87 17.61
CA ASN A 60 -6.36 -6.91 16.67
C ASN A 60 -5.93 -7.57 15.33
N ILE A 61 -6.41 -8.78 15.07
CA ILE A 61 -6.25 -9.46 13.78
C ILE A 61 -7.59 -9.42 13.05
N PHE A 62 -7.64 -8.64 11.99
CA PHE A 62 -8.88 -8.33 11.29
C PHE A 62 -8.95 -9.08 9.97
N ARG A 63 -10.08 -9.73 9.73
CA ARG A 63 -10.47 -10.16 8.39
C ARG A 63 -11.20 -9.01 7.71
N VAL A 64 -10.69 -8.57 6.55
CA VAL A 64 -11.18 -7.37 5.86
C VAL A 64 -11.56 -7.71 4.42
N THR A 65 -12.78 -7.35 4.03
CA THR A 65 -13.37 -7.65 2.71
C THR A 65 -14.00 -6.45 2.02
N ASN A 66 -14.06 -5.30 2.68
CA ASN A 66 -14.59 -4.07 2.11
C ASN A 66 -13.95 -2.84 2.77
N ARG A 67 -14.23 -1.67 2.19
CA ARG A 67 -13.67 -0.39 2.62
C ARG A 67 -14.03 -0.06 4.07
N GLN A 68 -15.28 -0.28 4.49
CA GLN A 68 -15.69 0.03 5.86
C GLN A 68 -14.92 -0.79 6.90
N GLU A 69 -14.79 -2.09 6.65
CA GLU A 69 -14.01 -2.99 7.50
C GLU A 69 -12.54 -2.56 7.54
N PHE A 70 -11.98 -2.12 6.40
CA PHE A 70 -10.60 -1.64 6.32
C PHE A 70 -10.38 -0.43 7.22
N ILE A 71 -11.22 0.60 7.08
CA ILE A 71 -11.12 1.83 7.90
C ILE A 71 -11.37 1.51 9.39
N ALA A 72 -12.34 0.66 9.69
CA ALA A 72 -12.65 0.28 11.08
C ALA A 72 -11.49 -0.49 11.75
N ALA A 73 -10.83 -1.38 11.00
CA ALA A 73 -9.70 -2.16 11.49
C ALA A 73 -8.45 -1.31 11.77
N LEU A 74 -8.20 -0.26 10.97
CA LEU A 74 -7.14 0.70 11.26
C LEU A 74 -7.45 1.54 12.52
N GLY A 75 -8.72 1.92 12.68
CA GLY A 75 -9.17 2.75 13.78
C GLY A 75 -8.60 4.17 13.70
N ASN A 76 -8.15 4.71 14.84
CA ASN A 76 -7.62 6.07 14.88
C ASN A 76 -6.21 6.13 14.27
N ARG A 77 -5.91 7.17 13.47
CA ARG A 77 -4.56 7.40 12.90
C ARG A 77 -3.43 7.45 13.94
N LYS A 78 -3.72 7.82 15.20
CA LYS A 78 -2.75 7.84 16.31
C LYS A 78 -2.66 6.52 17.07
N ASN A 79 -3.34 5.47 16.62
CA ASN A 79 -3.36 4.19 17.32
C ASN A 79 -2.01 3.50 17.19
N THR A 80 -1.39 3.15 18.31
CA THR A 80 -0.08 2.48 18.34
C THR A 80 -0.17 1.00 18.68
N GLU A 81 -1.35 0.47 18.97
CA GLU A 81 -1.51 -0.96 19.29
C GLU A 81 -1.22 -1.82 18.06
N PRO A 82 -0.33 -2.83 18.13
CA PRO A 82 -0.02 -3.69 17.00
C PRO A 82 -1.29 -4.33 16.40
N ARG A 83 -1.41 -4.27 15.07
CA ARG A 83 -2.58 -4.80 14.36
C ARG A 83 -2.25 -5.41 13.01
N ILE A 84 -3.03 -6.42 12.62
CA ILE A 84 -2.90 -7.13 11.34
C ILE A 84 -4.22 -7.03 10.60
N LEU A 85 -4.20 -6.49 9.38
CA LEU A 85 -5.33 -6.47 8.46
C LEU A 85 -5.08 -7.52 7.38
N MET A 86 -5.87 -8.59 7.39
CA MET A 86 -5.87 -9.62 6.36
C MET A 86 -6.91 -9.26 5.29
N ILE A 87 -6.44 -8.92 4.10
CA ILE A 87 -7.27 -8.50 2.97
C ILE A 87 -7.69 -9.72 2.17
N TYR A 88 -8.99 -9.85 1.91
CA TYR A 88 -9.57 -10.93 1.12
C TYR A 88 -10.36 -10.37 -0.07
N GLY A 89 -10.09 -10.89 -1.27
CA GLY A 89 -10.74 -10.46 -2.49
C GLY A 89 -10.40 -9.02 -2.89
N THR A 90 -11.29 -8.39 -3.66
CA THR A 90 -11.11 -7.00 -4.11
C THR A 90 -11.84 -6.03 -3.18
N ILE A 91 -11.11 -5.03 -2.68
CA ILE A 91 -11.67 -3.87 -1.97
C ILE A 91 -11.56 -2.66 -2.88
N ASP A 92 -12.71 -2.15 -3.32
CA ASP A 92 -12.81 -0.90 -4.08
C ASP A 92 -12.96 0.27 -3.10
N PHE A 93 -12.09 1.27 -3.23
CA PHE A 93 -12.12 2.47 -2.39
C PHE A 93 -13.01 3.58 -2.91
N ASP A 94 -13.45 3.52 -4.17
CA ASP A 94 -14.48 4.39 -4.74
C ASP A 94 -15.87 3.84 -4.41
N THR A 95 -16.15 3.58 -3.14
CA THR A 95 -17.47 3.18 -2.66
C THR A 95 -17.93 4.03 -1.48
N ASP A 96 -19.24 4.19 -1.36
CA ASP A 96 -19.87 4.78 -0.18
C ASP A 96 -19.89 3.80 1.01
N ALA A 97 -20.59 4.20 2.07
CA ALA A 97 -20.77 3.40 3.27
C ALA A 97 -21.54 2.09 3.00
N ASP A 98 -22.48 2.08 2.06
CA ASP A 98 -23.27 0.89 1.76
C ASP A 98 -22.57 -0.03 0.75
N GLY A 99 -21.34 0.32 0.33
CA GLY A 99 -20.56 -0.41 -0.66
C GLY A 99 -20.98 -0.13 -2.11
N LYS A 100 -21.84 0.89 -2.34
CA LYS A 100 -22.19 1.32 -3.68
C LYS A 100 -21.02 2.10 -4.27
N HIS A 101 -20.67 1.79 -5.52
CA HIS A 101 -19.65 2.53 -6.25
C HIS A 101 -20.04 4.01 -6.42
N LEU A 102 -19.07 4.89 -6.19
CA LEU A 102 -19.17 6.34 -6.37
C LEU A 102 -18.56 6.73 -7.71
N THR A 103 -19.20 7.67 -8.40
CA THR A 103 -18.69 8.22 -9.66
C THR A 103 -18.17 9.64 -9.47
N LYS A 104 -17.50 10.17 -10.51
CA LYS A 104 -17.11 11.58 -10.60
C LYS A 104 -18.22 12.54 -10.17
N GLU A 105 -19.47 12.29 -10.58
CA GLU A 105 -20.61 13.13 -10.24
C GLU A 105 -20.91 13.13 -8.73
N ASP A 106 -20.68 12.03 -8.03
CA ASP A 106 -20.89 11.95 -6.58
C ASP A 106 -19.84 12.78 -5.81
N TYR A 107 -18.63 12.95 -6.36
CA TYR A 107 -17.58 13.79 -5.78
C TYR A 107 -17.65 15.25 -6.21
N MET A 108 -18.29 15.54 -7.33
CA MET A 108 -18.33 16.85 -7.95
C MET A 108 -19.00 17.92 -7.06
N ALA A 109 -18.28 19.00 -6.79
CA ALA A 109 -18.81 20.15 -6.07
C ALA A 109 -19.90 20.85 -6.90
N GLU A 110 -20.97 21.29 -6.26
CA GLU A 110 -22.05 22.04 -6.93
C GLU A 110 -21.48 23.27 -7.66
N GLY A 111 -21.78 23.38 -8.96
CA GLY A 111 -21.30 24.47 -9.82
C GLY A 111 -19.93 24.22 -10.48
N TYR A 112 -19.26 23.10 -10.18
CA TYR A 112 -18.16 22.64 -11.03
C TYR A 112 -18.70 22.26 -12.41
N ASP A 113 -18.05 22.75 -13.46
CA ASP A 113 -18.37 22.44 -14.84
C ASP A 113 -17.05 22.30 -15.59
N PHE A 114 -16.76 21.07 -16.04
CA PHE A 114 -15.48 20.77 -16.66
C PHE A 114 -15.28 21.53 -17.99
N GLN A 115 -16.35 21.79 -18.75
CA GLN A 115 -16.23 22.58 -19.97
C GLN A 115 -15.92 24.05 -19.65
N GLN A 116 -16.55 24.62 -18.61
CA GLN A 116 -16.21 25.97 -18.15
C GLN A 116 -14.80 26.06 -17.58
N TYR A 117 -14.31 25.00 -16.93
CA TYR A 117 -12.92 24.88 -16.52
C TYR A 117 -12.00 24.93 -17.75
N LEU A 118 -12.25 24.09 -18.75
CA LEU A 118 -11.47 24.08 -20.00
C LEU A 118 -11.49 25.45 -20.69
N ASP A 119 -12.65 26.07 -20.83
CA ASP A 119 -12.78 27.39 -21.45
C ASP A 119 -12.01 28.47 -20.68
N ALA A 120 -11.98 28.39 -19.35
CA ALA A 120 -11.29 29.36 -18.50
C ALA A 120 -9.76 29.19 -18.48
N TYR A 121 -9.28 27.98 -18.75
CA TYR A 121 -7.86 27.61 -18.70
C TYR A 121 -7.20 27.42 -20.07
N ALA A 122 -7.99 27.47 -21.15
CA ALA A 122 -7.50 27.33 -22.51
C ALA A 122 -6.36 28.33 -22.84
N PRO A 123 -5.38 27.93 -23.68
CA PRO A 123 -4.39 28.84 -24.22
C PRO A 123 -5.06 30.08 -24.83
N HIS A 124 -4.61 31.27 -24.43
CA HIS A 124 -5.18 32.56 -24.84
C HIS A 124 -6.66 32.78 -24.45
N SER A 125 -7.16 32.11 -23.41
CA SER A 125 -8.51 32.33 -22.89
C SER A 125 -8.76 33.81 -22.54
N THR A 126 -9.96 34.27 -22.87
CA THR A 126 -10.48 35.60 -22.52
C THR A 126 -11.51 35.54 -21.40
N ALA A 127 -11.67 34.36 -20.77
CA ALA A 127 -12.62 34.18 -19.69
C ALA A 127 -12.34 35.15 -18.53
N PRO A 128 -13.39 35.67 -17.86
CA PRO A 128 -13.20 36.53 -16.69
C PRO A 128 -12.38 35.82 -15.62
N LYS A 129 -11.46 36.56 -14.99
CA LYS A 129 -10.64 36.04 -13.88
C LYS A 129 -11.49 35.39 -12.79
N SER A 130 -12.67 35.96 -12.48
CA SER A 130 -13.60 35.40 -11.51
C SER A 130 -14.10 33.99 -11.88
N ARG A 131 -14.35 33.70 -13.15
CA ARG A 131 -14.76 32.36 -13.61
C ARG A 131 -13.62 31.36 -13.45
N LYS A 132 -12.40 31.77 -13.80
CA LYS A 132 -11.20 30.94 -13.65
C LYS A 132 -11.00 30.54 -12.19
N GLU A 133 -11.04 31.52 -11.29
CA GLU A 133 -10.90 31.30 -9.84
C GLU A 133 -12.04 30.44 -9.27
N GLU A 134 -13.28 30.68 -9.70
CA GLU A 134 -14.44 29.89 -9.29
C GLU A 134 -14.31 28.42 -9.71
N GLN A 135 -14.03 28.14 -10.98
CA GLN A 135 -13.94 26.75 -11.47
C GLN A 135 -12.77 25.97 -10.86
N GLU A 136 -11.64 26.62 -10.57
CA GLU A 136 -10.53 25.97 -9.87
C GLU A 136 -10.82 25.71 -8.40
N GLU A 137 -11.50 26.61 -7.70
CA GLU A 137 -11.95 26.33 -6.33
C GLU A 137 -12.94 25.16 -6.30
N LYS A 138 -13.85 25.10 -7.28
CA LYS A 138 -14.79 23.99 -7.43
C LYS A 138 -14.11 22.67 -7.80
N ARG A 139 -13.09 22.70 -8.68
CA ARG A 139 -12.23 21.53 -8.96
C ARG A 139 -11.57 21.02 -7.69
N LYS A 140 -10.89 21.91 -6.94
CA LYS A 140 -10.24 21.58 -5.66
C LYS A 140 -11.21 21.02 -4.63
N GLN A 141 -12.41 21.58 -4.53
CA GLN A 141 -13.42 21.05 -3.62
C GLN A 141 -13.90 19.65 -4.04
N SER A 142 -14.02 19.40 -5.35
CA SER A 142 -14.41 18.09 -5.89
C SER A 142 -13.33 17.03 -5.62
N GLN A 143 -12.07 17.37 -5.89
CA GLN A 143 -10.90 16.55 -5.56
C GLN A 143 -10.85 16.24 -4.05
N LYS A 144 -11.05 17.24 -3.18
CA LYS A 144 -11.13 17.02 -1.72
C LYS A 144 -12.30 16.14 -1.29
N ASN A 145 -13.38 16.06 -2.07
CA ASN A 145 -14.48 15.15 -1.77
C ASN A 145 -14.08 13.70 -2.07
N GLN A 146 -13.39 13.47 -3.18
CA GLN A 146 -12.82 12.17 -3.53
C GLN A 146 -11.72 11.75 -2.53
N GLU A 147 -10.79 12.66 -2.23
CA GLU A 147 -9.68 12.45 -1.28
C GLU A 147 -10.16 11.89 0.07
N LYS A 148 -11.25 12.45 0.63
CA LYS A 148 -11.85 11.96 1.89
C LYS A 148 -12.27 10.49 1.83
N ASN A 149 -12.52 9.96 0.64
CA ASN A 149 -12.97 8.61 0.45
C ASN A 149 -11.80 7.63 0.24
N ILE A 150 -10.84 8.02 -0.58
CA ILE A 150 -9.79 7.12 -1.08
C ILE A 150 -8.45 7.25 -0.35
N MET A 151 -8.16 8.40 0.27
CA MET A 151 -6.91 8.61 1.01
C MET A 151 -7.03 8.05 2.42
N VAL A 152 -6.15 7.11 2.76
CA VAL A 152 -6.23 6.36 4.02
C VAL A 152 -4.88 6.35 4.72
N HIS A 153 -4.82 6.99 5.89
CA HIS A 153 -3.64 6.96 6.73
C HIS A 153 -3.53 5.65 7.49
N VAL A 154 -2.37 5.00 7.39
CA VAL A 154 -2.05 3.79 8.13
C VAL A 154 -1.36 4.16 9.45
N PRO A 155 -1.96 3.85 10.62
CA PRO A 155 -1.33 4.04 11.92
C PRO A 155 -0.09 3.15 12.13
N ALA A 156 0.76 3.54 13.08
CA ALA A 156 1.97 2.80 13.46
C ALA A 156 1.68 1.34 13.87
N ASN A 157 2.70 0.49 13.78
CA ASN A 157 2.67 -0.93 14.17
C ASN A 157 1.57 -1.72 13.43
N THR A 158 1.46 -1.50 12.12
CA THR A 158 0.42 -2.14 11.28
C THR A 158 1.03 -3.05 10.24
N THR A 159 0.49 -4.26 10.12
CA THR A 159 0.69 -5.12 8.95
C THR A 159 -0.60 -5.17 8.14
N ILE A 160 -0.54 -4.83 6.85
CA ILE A 160 -1.62 -5.04 5.88
C ILE A 160 -1.13 -6.12 4.93
N ILE A 161 -1.85 -7.24 4.88
CA ILE A 161 -1.40 -8.41 4.13
C ILE A 161 -2.55 -9.01 3.32
N GLY A 162 -2.31 -9.23 2.04
CA GLY A 162 -3.27 -9.89 1.17
C GLY A 162 -3.27 -11.40 1.36
N ILE A 163 -4.47 -11.98 1.33
CA ILE A 163 -4.70 -13.41 1.34
C ILE A 163 -5.24 -13.83 -0.03
N GLU A 164 -4.64 -14.87 -0.61
CA GLU A 164 -4.93 -15.33 -1.98
C GLU A 164 -4.68 -14.22 -3.02
N ASP A 165 -5.69 -13.81 -3.76
CA ASP A 165 -5.65 -12.83 -4.88
C ASP A 165 -6.12 -11.43 -4.45
N ALA A 166 -5.83 -11.04 -3.20
CA ALA A 166 -6.25 -9.78 -2.62
C ALA A 166 -5.87 -8.56 -3.48
N LYS A 167 -6.87 -7.70 -3.73
CA LYS A 167 -6.71 -6.46 -4.49
C LYS A 167 -7.23 -5.27 -3.68
N LEU A 168 -6.46 -4.19 -3.64
CA LEU A 168 -6.93 -2.87 -3.25
C LEU A 168 -7.01 -2.02 -4.52
N LYS A 169 -8.21 -1.51 -4.82
CA LYS A 169 -8.47 -0.69 -6.00
C LYS A 169 -8.80 0.72 -5.55
N GLY A 170 -8.16 1.70 -6.18
CA GLY A 170 -8.56 3.10 -6.01
C GLY A 170 -8.02 3.76 -4.75
N VAL A 171 -7.23 3.08 -3.92
CA VAL A 171 -6.76 3.61 -2.63
C VAL A 171 -5.46 4.39 -2.77
N ASP A 172 -5.35 5.46 -1.99
CA ASP A 172 -4.06 6.09 -1.65
C ASP A 172 -3.73 5.77 -0.19
N LEU A 173 -2.82 4.81 0.03
CA LEU A 173 -2.37 4.45 1.37
C LEU A 173 -1.26 5.39 1.82
N VAL A 174 -1.58 6.26 2.78
CA VAL A 174 -0.61 7.21 3.35
C VAL A 174 0.11 6.59 4.54
N LEU A 175 1.41 6.37 4.36
CA LEU A 175 2.33 5.83 5.36
C LEU A 175 3.14 7.00 5.96
N ASP A 176 2.60 7.61 7.01
CA ASP A 176 3.21 8.74 7.71
C ASP A 176 3.47 8.48 9.21
N ALA A 177 3.53 7.19 9.55
CA ALA A 177 3.86 6.67 10.87
C ALA A 177 5.11 5.78 10.81
N ASP A 178 5.45 5.17 11.94
CA ASP A 178 6.57 4.24 12.06
C ASP A 178 6.11 2.77 12.05
N ASN A 179 6.98 1.87 11.59
CA ASN A 179 6.86 0.42 11.73
C ASN A 179 5.61 -0.15 11.03
N MET A 180 5.63 -0.20 9.71
CA MET A 180 4.53 -0.70 8.89
C MET A 180 4.97 -1.72 7.84
N ILE A 181 4.14 -2.73 7.61
CA ILE A 181 4.37 -3.80 6.62
C ILE A 181 3.18 -3.86 5.66
N ILE A 182 3.43 -3.81 4.36
CA ILE A 182 2.42 -3.97 3.29
C ILE A 182 2.85 -5.11 2.39
N ARG A 183 2.08 -6.21 2.34
CA ARG A 183 2.52 -7.44 1.64
C ARG A 183 1.45 -8.16 0.85
N ASN A 184 1.86 -8.78 -0.26
CA ASN A 184 1.03 -9.70 -1.05
C ASN A 184 -0.31 -9.08 -1.53
N ILE A 185 -0.28 -7.83 -2.00
CA ILE A 185 -1.48 -7.11 -2.46
C ILE A 185 -1.30 -6.67 -3.91
N MET A 186 -2.34 -6.86 -4.71
CA MET A 186 -2.48 -6.19 -6.00
C MET A 186 -3.08 -4.80 -5.79
N PHE A 187 -2.34 -3.76 -6.13
CA PHE A 187 -2.81 -2.39 -6.19
C PHE A 187 -3.23 -2.05 -7.61
N GLU A 188 -4.50 -1.70 -7.77
CA GLU A 188 -4.97 -0.98 -8.94
C GLU A 188 -5.00 0.50 -8.58
N SER A 189 -4.16 1.29 -9.27
CA SER A 189 -3.86 2.68 -8.90
C SER A 189 -5.12 3.55 -8.73
N PRO A 190 -5.08 4.57 -7.85
CA PRO A 190 -6.17 5.53 -7.68
C PRO A 190 -6.33 6.44 -8.89
N TYR A 191 -7.58 6.78 -9.21
CA TYR A 191 -7.95 7.60 -10.36
C TYR A 191 -8.39 8.96 -9.84
N ASP A 192 -7.67 10.04 -10.16
CA ASP A 192 -8.12 11.37 -9.80
C ASP A 192 -9.18 11.82 -10.82
N ASP A 193 -10.42 12.04 -10.38
CA ASP A 193 -11.50 12.50 -11.27
C ASP A 193 -11.34 13.98 -11.70
N PHE A 194 -10.47 14.71 -11.01
CA PHE A 194 -10.32 16.16 -11.12
C PHE A 194 -8.85 16.62 -11.26
N PRO A 195 -8.04 16.11 -12.22
CA PRO A 195 -6.68 16.57 -12.43
C PRO A 195 -6.59 18.09 -12.63
N SER A 196 -5.52 18.69 -12.11
CA SER A 196 -5.25 20.12 -12.19
C SER A 196 -4.43 20.46 -13.42
N TRP A 197 -4.81 21.51 -14.16
CA TRP A 197 -3.98 22.04 -15.23
C TRP A 197 -2.95 23.04 -14.68
N ASP A 198 -1.66 22.80 -14.93
CA ASP A 198 -0.59 23.77 -14.69
C ASP A 198 0.08 24.18 -16.03
N PRO A 199 -0.16 25.41 -16.52
CA PRO A 199 0.46 25.89 -17.76
C PRO A 199 1.96 26.19 -17.62
N ASN A 200 2.53 26.17 -16.41
CA ASN A 200 3.96 26.42 -16.16
C ASN A 200 4.75 25.13 -15.88
N ASP A 201 4.07 23.98 -15.85
CA ASP A 201 4.71 22.68 -15.72
C ASP A 201 5.29 22.26 -17.08
N GLY A 202 6.59 22.51 -17.23
CA GLY A 202 7.29 22.32 -18.50
C GLY A 202 6.94 23.38 -19.55
N PRO A 203 7.49 23.26 -20.77
CA PRO A 203 7.32 24.26 -21.82
C PRO A 203 5.90 24.29 -22.42
N GLU A 204 5.13 23.23 -22.25
CA GLU A 204 3.81 23.04 -22.86
C GLU A 204 2.67 22.96 -21.83
N GLY A 205 2.98 23.01 -20.53
CA GLY A 205 2.06 22.73 -19.43
C GLY A 205 1.77 21.24 -19.24
N ASN A 206 1.19 20.87 -18.10
CA ASN A 206 0.76 19.50 -17.80
C ASN A 206 -0.51 19.46 -16.97
N TRP A 207 -1.23 18.34 -17.11
CA TRP A 207 -2.25 17.93 -16.15
C TRP A 207 -1.58 17.11 -15.05
N ASN A 208 -1.94 17.38 -13.80
CA ASN A 208 -1.38 16.72 -12.62
C ASN A 208 -2.49 16.20 -11.73
N SER A 209 -2.42 14.90 -11.43
CA SER A 209 -3.24 14.20 -10.44
C SER A 209 -2.59 14.23 -9.06
N GLN A 210 -3.25 13.70 -8.03
CA GLN A 210 -2.78 13.83 -6.63
C GLN A 210 -2.57 12.51 -5.89
N TYR A 211 -2.97 11.38 -6.46
CA TYR A 211 -3.11 10.14 -5.70
C TYR A 211 -2.11 9.09 -6.19
N ASP A 212 -1.38 8.53 -5.24
CA ASP A 212 -0.47 7.39 -5.42
C ASP A 212 -1.11 6.12 -4.88
N SER A 213 -0.65 4.93 -5.28
CA SER A 213 -1.12 3.71 -4.59
C SER A 213 -0.65 3.67 -3.13
N ILE A 214 0.58 4.13 -2.89
CA ILE A 214 1.18 4.29 -1.56
C ILE A 214 1.95 5.62 -1.51
N THR A 215 1.55 6.49 -0.59
CA THR A 215 2.26 7.75 -0.28
C THR A 215 3.04 7.60 1.02
N ILE A 216 4.37 7.52 0.97
CA ILE A 216 5.23 7.53 2.16
C ILE A 216 5.68 8.96 2.46
N ARG A 217 5.17 9.52 3.56
CA ARG A 217 5.40 10.95 3.88
C ARG A 217 5.93 11.11 5.30
N GLY A 218 7.25 11.18 5.44
CA GLY A 218 7.92 11.24 6.74
C GLY A 218 7.79 9.97 7.60
N GLY A 219 7.23 8.89 7.06
CA GLY A 219 7.15 7.59 7.72
C GLY A 219 8.51 6.89 7.78
N THR A 220 8.66 5.98 8.74
CA THR A 220 9.92 5.27 9.01
C THR A 220 9.71 3.78 9.28
N HIS A 221 10.74 2.95 9.05
CA HIS A 221 10.67 1.48 9.21
C HIS A 221 9.50 0.87 8.44
N ILE A 222 9.55 0.98 7.11
CA ILE A 222 8.48 0.54 6.22
C ILE A 222 8.97 -0.56 5.29
N TRP A 223 8.21 -1.67 5.24
CA TRP A 223 8.48 -2.79 4.34
C TRP A 223 7.30 -3.02 3.39
N ILE A 224 7.54 -2.82 2.09
CA ILE A 224 6.58 -3.10 1.01
C ILE A 224 7.09 -4.28 0.20
N ASP A 225 6.39 -5.40 0.23
CA ASP A 225 6.93 -6.65 -0.29
C ASP A 225 5.92 -7.58 -0.99
N HIS A 226 6.33 -8.14 -2.13
CA HIS A 226 5.49 -9.02 -2.96
C HIS A 226 4.14 -8.39 -3.37
N CYS A 227 4.07 -7.07 -3.49
CA CYS A 227 2.92 -6.36 -4.04
C CYS A 227 3.03 -6.23 -5.56
N HIS A 228 1.90 -6.05 -6.23
CA HIS A 228 1.82 -5.81 -7.66
C HIS A 228 1.05 -4.52 -7.90
N PHE A 229 1.62 -3.57 -8.63
CA PHE A 229 1.06 -2.27 -8.92
C PHE A 229 0.81 -2.10 -10.41
N GLU A 230 -0.41 -1.70 -10.79
CA GLU A 230 -0.80 -1.43 -12.18
C GLU A 230 -1.92 -0.39 -12.29
N ASP A 231 -2.05 0.22 -13.46
CA ASP A 231 -3.24 0.98 -13.82
C ASP A 231 -4.39 0.08 -14.28
N GLY A 232 -5.61 0.44 -13.88
CA GLY A 232 -6.82 -0.01 -14.57
C GLY A 232 -6.87 0.52 -16.01
N THR A 233 -7.49 -0.24 -16.93
CA THR A 233 -7.59 0.16 -18.35
C THR A 233 -8.51 1.36 -18.53
N GLN A 234 -8.01 2.44 -19.13
CA GLN A 234 -8.79 3.64 -19.41
C GLN A 234 -8.41 4.31 -20.74
N PRO A 235 -9.35 5.03 -21.39
CA PRO A 235 -9.06 5.75 -22.62
C PRO A 235 -8.15 6.94 -22.34
N THR A 236 -7.18 7.18 -23.23
CA THR A 236 -6.37 8.39 -23.19
C THR A 236 -7.19 9.56 -23.75
N GLU A 237 -7.54 10.50 -22.89
CA GLU A 237 -8.10 11.80 -23.29
C GLU A 237 -6.99 12.87 -23.36
N THR A 238 -7.18 13.87 -24.21
CA THR A 238 -6.22 14.98 -24.34
C THR A 238 -6.92 16.31 -24.33
N TYR A 239 -6.43 17.24 -23.50
CA TYR A 239 -6.84 18.65 -23.48
C TYR A 239 -5.60 19.54 -23.50
N PHE A 240 -5.69 20.66 -24.23
CA PHE A 240 -4.56 21.58 -24.43
C PHE A 240 -3.31 20.92 -25.02
N HIS A 241 -3.50 19.91 -25.87
CA HIS A 241 -2.44 19.10 -26.48
C HIS A 241 -1.61 18.27 -25.50
N ARG A 242 -2.09 18.11 -24.26
CA ARG A 242 -1.48 17.28 -23.22
C ARG A 242 -2.46 16.18 -22.84
N GLU A 243 -1.93 15.04 -22.41
CA GLU A 243 -2.72 13.97 -21.82
C GLU A 243 -3.44 14.47 -20.57
N TYR A 244 -4.72 14.14 -20.44
CA TYR A 244 -5.47 14.40 -19.21
C TYR A 244 -5.05 13.35 -18.18
N GLU A 245 -3.92 13.59 -17.55
CA GLU A 245 -3.23 12.64 -16.68
C GLU A 245 -4.02 12.46 -15.38
N HIS A 246 -4.69 11.31 -15.26
CA HIS A 246 -5.52 10.92 -14.12
C HIS A 246 -4.76 10.11 -13.04
N ARG A 247 -3.50 9.79 -13.31
CA ARG A 247 -2.66 9.00 -12.40
C ARG A 247 -1.48 9.83 -11.92
N ASP A 248 -1.13 9.65 -10.64
CA ASP A 248 0.12 10.19 -10.12
C ASP A 248 1.21 9.12 -10.04
N GLY A 249 1.78 8.87 -8.88
CA GLY A 249 2.78 7.84 -8.62
C GLY A 249 2.18 6.45 -8.35
N LEU A 250 3.03 5.43 -8.26
CA LEU A 250 2.65 4.16 -7.61
C LEU A 250 3.08 4.15 -6.16
N VAL A 251 4.37 4.40 -5.89
CA VAL A 251 4.91 4.46 -4.52
C VAL A 251 5.85 5.64 -4.40
N ASP A 252 5.39 6.70 -3.76
CA ASP A 252 6.17 7.93 -3.59
C ASP A 252 6.71 8.07 -2.17
N ILE A 253 7.94 8.58 -2.05
CA ILE A 253 8.69 8.71 -0.80
C ILE A 253 9.11 10.17 -0.66
N THR A 254 8.54 10.87 0.32
CA THR A 254 8.74 12.31 0.47
C THR A 254 8.89 12.72 1.94
N ASN A 255 9.19 14.01 2.16
CA ASN A 255 9.15 14.65 3.47
C ASN A 255 10.00 13.97 4.55
N GLN A 256 11.25 13.63 4.23
CA GLN A 256 12.21 13.01 5.15
C GLN A 256 11.74 11.62 5.64
N ALA A 257 10.97 10.90 4.83
CA ALA A 257 10.77 9.48 5.05
C ALA A 257 12.12 8.74 5.01
N ASP A 258 12.29 7.72 5.84
CA ASP A 258 13.58 7.05 6.05
C ASP A 258 13.39 5.57 6.42
N ASP A 259 14.45 4.77 6.39
CA ASP A 259 14.42 3.35 6.78
C ASP A 259 13.33 2.54 6.04
N ILE A 260 13.39 2.53 4.71
CA ILE A 260 12.39 1.90 3.84
C ILE A 260 13.01 0.73 3.06
N THR A 261 12.25 -0.35 2.86
CA THR A 261 12.63 -1.47 1.99
C THR A 261 11.45 -1.86 1.11
N ILE A 262 11.69 -1.83 -0.20
CA ILE A 262 10.73 -2.19 -1.25
C ILE A 262 11.31 -3.42 -1.96
N SER A 263 10.77 -4.62 -1.72
CA SER A 263 11.34 -5.89 -2.19
C SER A 263 10.33 -6.75 -2.95
N TYR A 264 10.79 -7.44 -4.00
CA TYR A 264 9.98 -8.43 -4.75
C TYR A 264 8.62 -7.91 -5.29
N ASN A 265 8.48 -6.60 -5.49
CA ASN A 265 7.28 -6.00 -6.05
C ASN A 265 7.30 -6.02 -7.58
N VAL A 266 6.13 -6.04 -8.20
CA VAL A 266 5.92 -5.88 -9.64
C VAL A 266 5.32 -4.50 -9.88
N PHE A 267 5.94 -3.71 -10.75
CA PHE A 267 5.40 -2.43 -11.23
C PHE A 267 5.26 -2.52 -12.74
N GLU A 268 4.05 -2.40 -13.26
CA GLU A 268 3.81 -2.44 -14.69
C GLU A 268 2.65 -1.54 -15.10
N ARG A 269 2.56 -1.24 -16.41
CA ARG A 269 1.43 -0.50 -17.01
C ARG A 269 1.08 0.79 -16.27
N HIS A 270 2.09 1.64 -16.07
CA HIS A 270 1.95 2.92 -15.39
C HIS A 270 3.04 3.90 -15.84
N ASN A 271 2.78 5.21 -15.72
CA ASN A 271 3.68 6.28 -16.16
C ASN A 271 4.77 6.62 -15.12
N LYS A 272 4.38 7.16 -13.95
CA LYS A 272 5.30 7.67 -12.91
C LYS A 272 5.42 6.64 -11.77
N THR A 273 6.48 5.85 -11.74
CA THR A 273 6.50 4.69 -10.82
C THR A 273 6.82 5.05 -9.36
N ILE A 274 8.01 5.59 -9.10
CA ILE A 274 8.51 5.88 -7.74
C ILE A 274 9.23 7.21 -7.75
N LEU A 275 8.77 8.17 -6.96
CA LEU A 275 9.50 9.38 -6.59
C LEU A 275 10.20 9.20 -5.23
N ILE A 276 11.44 9.67 -5.10
CA ILE A 276 12.22 9.72 -3.83
C ILE A 276 12.90 11.09 -3.70
#